data_AF-A0A9E6EYB9-F1
#
_entry.id   AF-A0A9E6EYB9-F1
#
_cell.length_a   1.000
_cell.length_b   1.000
_cell.length_c   1.000
_cell.angle_alpha   90.00
_cell.angle_beta   90.00
_cell.angle_gamma   90.00
#
_symmetry.space_group_name_H-M   'P 1'
#
loop_
_entity.id
_entity.type
_entity.pdbx_description
1 polymer ?
#
loop_
_entity_poly.entity_id
_entity_poly.type
_entity_poly.pdbx_seq_one_letter_code
_entity_poly.pdbx_strand_id
1 'polypeptide(L)' 'MKRLTLFIGVFLLFTSMMFAQKTITGKVTGKTDGLPLPGVTVSVKGTTIGTITDIEGAYKLTVPA' A
#
# COMPACT_ATOMS: atom_id res chain seq x y z
N MET A 1 -10.72 -25.81 32.06
CA MET A 1 -11.07 -24.45 31.60
C MET A 1 -9.90 -23.47 31.63
N LYS A 2 -9.12 -23.35 32.72
CA LYS A 2 -8.00 -22.39 32.83
C LYS A 2 -6.95 -22.45 31.71
N ARG A 3 -6.64 -23.67 31.21
CA ARG A 3 -5.71 -23.88 30.09
C ARG A 3 -6.26 -23.33 28.77
N LEU A 4 -7.56 -23.47 28.52
CA LEU A 4 -8.22 -22.97 27.32
C LEU A 4 -8.27 -21.43 27.31
N THR A 5 -8.54 -20.83 28.47
CA THR A 5 -8.49 -19.37 28.66
C THR A 5 -7.12 -18.79 28.31
N LEU A 6 -6.04 -19.52 28.62
CA LEU A 6 -4.67 -19.10 28.34
C LEU A 6 -4.34 -19.19 26.84
N PHE A 7 -4.81 -20.24 26.15
CA PHE A 7 -4.67 -20.35 24.68
C PHE A 7 -5.44 -19.25 23.93
N ILE A 8 -6.65 -18.92 24.37
CA ILE A 8 -7.46 -17.83 23.77
C ILE A 8 -6.80 -16.46 24.02
N GLY A 9 -6.26 -16.23 25.21
CA GLY A 9 -5.53 -15.00 25.53
C GLY A 9 -4.28 -14.80 24.66
N VAL A 10 -3.51 -15.86 24.44
CA VAL A 10 -2.33 -15.82 23.55
C VAL A 10 -2.75 -15.56 22.09
N PHE A 11 -3.81 -16.21 21.61
CA PHE A 11 -4.32 -16.01 20.25
C PHE A 11 -4.77 -14.56 19.99
N LEU A 12 -5.40 -13.91 20.98
CA LEU A 12 -5.82 -12.51 20.89
C LEU A 12 -4.65 -11.51 20.82
N LEU A 13 -3.47 -11.87 21.33
CA LEU A 13 -2.29 -10.99 21.24
C LEU A 13 -1.70 -11.00 19.81
N PHE A 14 -1.80 -12.13 19.10
CA PHE A 14 -1.27 -12.24 17.73
C PHE A 14 -2.06 -11.44 16.69
N THR A 15 -3.36 -11.17 16.92
CA THR A 15 -4.18 -10.40 15.97
C THR A 15 -3.81 -8.91 15.91
N SER A 16 -3.11 -8.40 16.94
CA SER A 16 -2.66 -7.00 16.99
C SER A 16 -1.53 -6.65 16.02
N MET A 17 -0.87 -7.65 15.41
CA MET A 17 0.22 -7.43 14.45
C MET A 17 -0.24 -7.32 12.99
N MET A 18 -1.55 -7.27 12.72
CA MET A 18 -2.03 -7.08 11.36
C MET A 18 -1.88 -5.61 10.93
N PHE A 19 -0.78 -5.29 10.23
CA PHE A 19 -0.63 -4.04 9.51
C PHE A 19 -1.60 -4.00 8.33
N ALA A 20 -2.58 -3.09 8.35
CA ALA A 20 -3.45 -2.85 7.21
C ALA A 20 -2.69 -2.08 6.12
N GLN A 21 -2.27 -2.75 5.06
CA GLN A 21 -1.69 -2.09 3.90
C GLN A 21 -2.79 -1.43 3.06
N LYS A 22 -2.65 -0.14 2.74
CA LYS A 22 -3.57 0.57 1.82
C LYS A 22 -2.99 0.54 0.41
N THR A 23 -3.81 0.18 -0.56
CA THR A 23 -3.43 0.27 -1.97
C THR A 23 -3.93 1.58 -2.55
N ILE A 24 -3.02 2.43 -3.03
CA ILE A 24 -3.32 3.64 -3.77
C ILE A 24 -3.17 3.34 -5.26
N THR A 25 -4.21 3.62 -6.04
CA THR A 25 -4.16 3.54 -7.49
C THR A 25 -4.45 4.91 -8.09
N GLY A 26 -3.92 5.16 -9.27
CA GLY A 26 -4.18 6.39 -10.00
C GLY A 26 -3.55 6.38 -11.38
N LYS A 27 -3.69 7.51 -12.08
CA LYS A 27 -3.12 7.74 -13.40
C LYS A 27 -2.33 9.05 -13.39
N VAL A 28 -1.15 9.05 -14.00
CA VAL A 28 -0.32 10.23 -14.19
C VAL A 28 -0.51 10.73 -15.61
N THR A 29 -0.93 11.99 -15.75
CA THR A 29 -1.15 12.64 -17.03
C THR A 29 -0.35 13.94 -17.14
N GLY A 30 0.05 14.28 -18.37
CA GLY A 30 0.73 15.52 -18.69
C GLY A 30 -0.22 16.72 -18.58
N LYS A 31 0.26 17.82 -17.98
CA LYS A 31 -0.54 19.03 -17.79
C LYS A 31 -0.90 19.74 -19.11
N THR A 32 -0.05 19.62 -20.12
CA THR A 32 -0.19 20.30 -21.42
C THR A 32 -1.19 19.60 -22.32
N ASP A 33 -1.08 18.27 -22.43
CA ASP A 33 -1.74 17.51 -23.49
C ASP A 33 -2.76 16.49 -22.94
N GLY A 34 -2.84 16.33 -21.62
CA GLY A 34 -3.71 15.35 -20.96
C GLY A 34 -3.34 13.88 -21.22
N LEU A 35 -2.26 13.64 -21.98
CA LEU A 35 -1.78 12.30 -22.34
C LEU A 35 -1.19 11.57 -21.11
N PRO A 36 -1.32 10.23 -21.07
CA PRO A 36 -0.69 9.42 -20.02
C PRO A 36 0.84 9.54 -20.07
N LEU A 37 1.46 9.56 -18.88
CA LEU A 37 2.92 9.63 -18.76
C LEU A 37 3.48 8.28 -18.28
N PRO A 38 4.04 7.46 -19.19
CA PRO A 38 4.68 6.21 -18.83
C PRO A 38 6.09 6.43 -18.27
N GLY A 39 6.54 5.51 -17.40
CA GLY A 39 7.90 5.53 -16.86
C GLY A 39 8.16 6.60 -15.79
N VAL A 40 7.12 7.23 -15.25
CA VAL A 40 7.25 8.23 -14.18
C VAL A 40 7.32 7.51 -12.83
N THR A 41 8.21 7.98 -11.96
CA THR A 41 8.33 7.48 -10.58
C THR A 41 7.32 8.14 -9.66
N VAL A 42 6.52 7.33 -8.97
CA VAL A 42 5.59 7.74 -7.92
C VAL A 42 6.14 7.25 -6.58
N SER A 43 6.61 8.17 -5.73
CA SER A 43 7.19 7.86 -4.42
C SER A 43 6.32 8.40 -3.27
N VAL A 44 6.25 7.67 -2.17
CA VAL A 44 5.57 8.12 -0.95
C VAL A 44 6.53 8.91 -0.08
N LYS A 45 6.19 10.18 0.16
CA LYS A 45 7.00 11.12 0.93
C LYS A 45 7.34 10.54 2.31
N GLY A 46 8.62 10.57 2.67
CA GLY A 46 9.11 10.06 3.96
C GLY A 46 9.31 8.55 4.02
N THR A 47 9.16 7.84 2.91
CA THR A 47 9.41 6.39 2.81
C THR A 47 10.32 6.09 1.62
N THR A 48 10.86 4.88 1.56
CA THR A 48 11.54 4.33 0.38
C THR A 48 10.59 3.62 -0.59
N ILE A 49 9.27 3.73 -0.33
CA ILE A 49 8.24 3.05 -1.10
C ILE A 49 7.89 3.88 -2.33
N GLY A 50 8.02 3.28 -3.50
CA GLY A 50 7.64 3.89 -4.76
C GLY A 50 7.32 2.86 -5.83
N THR A 51 6.69 3.31 -6.90
CA THR A 51 6.37 2.52 -8.09
C THR A 51 6.60 3.34 -9.35
N ILE A 52 6.58 2.67 -10.50
CA ILE A 52 6.74 3.29 -11.82
C ILE A 52 5.42 3.15 -12.57
N THR A 53 5.01 4.20 -13.28
CA THR A 53 3.79 4.16 -14.10
C THR A 53 3.96 3.26 -15.33
N ASP A 54 2.88 2.56 -15.69
CA ASP A 54 2.82 1.72 -16.89
C ASP A 54 2.63 2.53 -18.19
N ILE A 55 2.44 1.84 -19.32
CA ILE A 55 2.24 2.44 -20.65
C ILE A 55 1.03 3.37 -20.68
N GLU A 56 -0.01 3.06 -19.89
CA GLU A 56 -1.21 3.88 -19.77
C GLU A 56 -1.05 4.98 -18.71
N GLY A 57 0.14 5.15 -18.12
CA GLY A 57 0.38 6.10 -17.05
C GLY A 57 -0.28 5.70 -15.73
N ALA A 58 -0.82 4.49 -15.62
CA ALA A 58 -1.45 4.00 -14.40
C ALA A 58 -0.38 3.53 -13.41
N TYR A 59 -0.66 3.69 -12.12
CA TYR A 59 0.18 3.20 -11.04
C TYR A 59 -0.65 2.51 -9.96
N LYS A 60 -0.02 1.55 -9.30
CA LYS A 60 -0.54 0.88 -8.12
C LYS A 60 0.57 0.85 -7.07
N LEU A 61 0.30 1.46 -5.91
CA LEU A 61 1.27 1.60 -4.84
C LEU A 61 0.66 1.17 -3.52
N THR A 62 1.28 0.18 -2.89
CA THR A 62 0.89 -0.29 -1.56
C THR A 62 1.64 0.53 -0.51
N VAL A 63 0.91 1.24 0.33
CA VAL A 63 1.46 2.08 1.40
C VAL A 63 1.08 1.50 2.77
N PRO A 64 1.98 1.56 3.77
CA PRO A 64 1.61 1.33 5.16
C PRO A 64 0.55 2.35 5.60
N ALA A 65 -0.46 1.89 6.34
CA ALA A 65 -1.50 2.77 6.90
C ALA A 65 -1.05 3.54 8.14
#